data_AF-A0A9E1ZZD6-F1
#
_entry.id   AF-A0A9E1ZZD6-F1
#
_cell.length_a   1.000
_cell.length_b   1.000
_cell.length_c   1.000
_cell.angle_alpha   90.00
_cell.angle_beta   90.00
_cell.angle_gamma   90.00
#
_symmetry.space_group_name_H-M   'P 1'
#
loop_
_entity.id
_entity.type
_entity.pdbx_description
1 polymer ?
#
loop_
_entity_poly.entity_id
_entity_poly.type
_entity_poly.pdbx_seq_one_letter_code
_entity_poly.pdbx_strand_id
1 'polypeptide(L)' 'MLIWSLLAASVNLLFGYVGLLSFGQALFFGMGMYGVAIGIAKIGLGFWPAFGFGILLSTTMALITGFLAVRLTWHYF' A
#
# COMPACT_ATOMS: atom_id res chain seq x y z
N MET A 1 11.16 -11.17 6.73
CA MET A 1 11.79 -10.22 7.67
C MET A 1 12.33 -8.98 6.96
N LEU A 2 13.17 -9.10 5.92
CA LEU A 2 13.73 -7.93 5.21
C LEU A 2 12.70 -6.89 4.73
N ILE A 3 11.57 -7.36 4.16
CA ILE A 3 10.51 -6.50 3.62
C ILE A 3 9.86 -5.64 4.72
N TRP A 4 9.68 -6.22 5.90
CA TRP A 4 9.10 -5.54 7.06
C TRP A 4 10.07 -4.53 7.66
N SER A 5 11.36 -4.88 7.73
CA SER A 5 12.42 -3.95 8.17
C SER A 5 12.56 -2.75 7.25
N LEU A 6 12.45 -2.96 5.93
CA LEU A 6 12.51 -1.89 4.94
C LEU A 6 11.28 -0.97 5.04
N LEU A 7 10.08 -1.53 5.22
CA LEU A 7 8.87 -0.75 5.46
C LEU A 7 9.00 0.12 6.71
N ALA A 8 9.48 -0.47 7.82
CA ALA A 8 9.71 0.25 9.06
C ALA A 8 10.75 1.38 8.90
N ALA A 9 11.83 1.15 8.16
CA ALA A 9 12.83 2.16 7.86
C ALA A 9 12.28 3.30 6.99
N SER A 10 11.49 2.99 5.96
CA SER A 10 10.84 4.00 5.10
C SER A 10 9.86 4.87 5.89
N VAL A 11 9.06 4.27 6.77
CA VAL A 11 8.14 5.01 7.65
C VAL A 11 8.93 5.86 8.66
N ASN A 12 10.01 5.31 9.23
CA ASN A 12 10.88 6.04 10.17
C ASN A 12 11.57 7.25 9.50
N LEU A 13 11.99 7.13 8.24
CA LEU A 13 12.56 8.23 7.46
C LEU A 13 11.51 9.32 7.19
N LEU A 14 10.32 8.97 6.71
CA LEU A 14 9.25 9.93 6.43
C LEU A 14 8.77 10.66 7.69
N PHE A 15 8.55 9.91 8.78
CA PHE A 15 8.09 10.45 10.05
C PHE A 15 9.19 11.24 10.78
N GLY A 16 10.44 10.74 10.74
CA GLY A 16 11.57 11.32 11.45
C GLY A 16 12.19 12.54 10.79
N TYR A 17 12.14 12.67 9.45
CA TYR A 17 12.79 13.79 8.74
C TYR A 17 11.82 14.83 8.17
N VAL A 18 10.57 14.48 7.85
CA VAL A 18 9.63 15.39 7.19
C VAL A 18 8.39 15.68 8.03
N GLY A 19 8.18 14.94 9.13
CA GLY A 19 6.99 15.07 10.00
C GLY A 19 5.67 14.61 9.33
N LEU A 20 5.74 14.14 8.08
CA LEU A 20 4.58 13.66 7.32
C LEU A 20 4.33 12.19 7.65
N LEU A 21 3.29 11.94 8.44
CA LEU A 21 2.77 10.60 8.72
C LEU A 21 2.06 10.05 7.47
N SER A 22 2.83 9.60 6.49
CA SER A 22 2.28 8.99 5.26
C SER A 22 1.86 7.54 5.54
N PHE A 23 0.64 7.37 6.04
CA PHE A 23 0.00 6.05 6.21
C PHE A 23 -0.27 5.31 4.89
N GLY A 24 -0.13 5.98 3.74
CA GLY A 24 -0.39 5.41 2.42
C GLY A 24 0.47 4.17 2.13
N GLN A 25 1.76 4.19 2.48
CA GLN A 25 2.69 3.09 2.23
C GLN A 25 2.26 1.78 2.91
N ALA A 26 1.84 1.85 4.18
CA ALA A 26 1.35 0.68 4.92
C ALA A 26 0.02 0.17 4.34
N LEU A 27 -0.85 1.11 3.91
CA LEU A 27 -2.15 0.79 3.34
C LEU A 27 -2.02 0.09 1.98
N PHE A 28 -1.15 0.58 1.09
CA PHE A 28 -0.87 -0.05 -0.21
C PHE A 28 -0.19 -1.41 -0.07
N PHE A 29 0.82 -1.49 0.80
CA PHE A 29 1.53 -2.75 1.07
C PHE A 29 0.59 -3.81 1.66
N GLY A 30 -0.26 -3.42 2.62
CA GLY A 30 -1.28 -4.30 3.21
C GLY A 30 -2.31 -4.76 2.17
N MET A 31 -2.83 -3.85 1.36
CA MET A 31 -3.83 -4.18 0.33
C MET A 31 -3.28 -5.12 -0.74
N GLY A 32 -2.04 -4.92 -1.17
CA GLY A 32 -1.36 -5.81 -2.12
C GLY A 32 -1.17 -7.22 -1.56
N MET A 33 -0.63 -7.36 -0.34
CA MET A 33 -0.48 -8.67 0.29
C MET A 33 -1.81 -9.38 0.52
N TYR A 34 -2.83 -8.66 1.00
CA TYR A 34 -4.17 -9.24 1.18
C TYR A 34 -4.82 -9.62 -0.15
N GLY A 35 -4.65 -8.82 -1.20
CA GLY A 35 -5.18 -9.12 -2.54
C GLY A 35 -4.58 -10.39 -3.12
N VAL A 36 -3.26 -10.58 -3.00
CA VAL A 36 -2.60 -11.84 -3.39
C VAL A 36 -3.05 -13.00 -2.50
N ALA A 37 -3.10 -12.81 -1.17
CA ALA A 37 -3.51 -13.84 -0.23
C ALA A 37 -4.95 -14.31 -0.46
N ILE A 38 -5.89 -13.40 -0.73
CA ILE A 38 -7.28 -13.73 -1.06
C ILE A 38 -7.36 -14.41 -2.44
N GLY A 39 -6.61 -13.94 -3.43
CA GLY A 39 -6.55 -14.57 -4.76
C GLY A 39 -6.13 -16.04 -4.70
N ILE A 40 -5.16 -16.36 -3.85
CA ILE A 40 -4.70 -17.74 -3.63
C ILE A 40 -5.67 -18.52 -2.73
N ALA A 41 -6.05 -17.97 -1.57
CA ALA A 41 -6.77 -18.71 -0.53
C ALA A 41 -8.28 -18.86 -0.78
N LYS A 42 -8.92 -17.90 -1.46
CA LYS A 42 -10.37 -17.90 -1.71
C LYS A 42 -10.74 -18.22 -3.16
N ILE A 43 -9.91 -17.81 -4.12
CA ILE A 43 -10.23 -17.96 -5.55
C ILE A 43 -9.50 -19.19 -6.16
N GLY A 44 -8.52 -19.76 -5.45
CA GLY A 44 -7.78 -20.93 -5.93
C GLY A 44 -6.94 -20.65 -7.18
N LEU A 45 -6.67 -19.37 -7.46
CA LEU A 45 -5.86 -18.95 -8.60
C LEU A 45 -4.40 -19.35 -8.37
N GLY A 46 -3.73 -19.77 -9.45
CA GLY A 46 -2.28 -19.96 -9.43
C GLY A 46 -1.54 -18.69 -9.02
N PHE A 47 -0.27 -18.83 -8.63
CA PHE A 47 0.55 -17.74 -8.10
C PHE A 47 0.58 -16.50 -9.02
N TRP A 48 0.78 -16.70 -10.32
CA TRP A 48 0.85 -15.63 -11.31
C TRP A 48 -0.45 -14.81 -11.43
N PRO A 49 -1.64 -15.42 -11.65
CA PRO A 49 -2.89 -14.66 -11.68
C PRO A 49 -3.25 -14.04 -10.33
N ALA A 50 -2.95 -14.68 -9.20
CA ALA A 50 -3.19 -14.07 -7.89
C ALA A 50 -2.28 -12.86 -7.63
N PHE A 51 -1.03 -12.90 -8.10
CA PHE A 51 -0.11 -11.77 -8.04
C PHE A 51 -0.63 -10.58 -8.85
N GLY A 52 -1.10 -10.83 -10.08
CA GLY A 52 -1.74 -9.81 -10.91
C GLY A 52 -3.00 -9.21 -10.26
N PHE A 53 -3.81 -10.04 -9.60
CA PHE A 53 -5.01 -9.61 -8.89
C PHE A 53 -4.67 -8.71 -7.69
N GLY A 54 -3.63 -9.05 -6.92
CA GLY A 54 -3.14 -8.23 -5.82
C GLY A 54 -2.58 -6.88 -6.27
N ILE A 55 -1.87 -6.84 -7.41
CA ILE A 55 -1.41 -5.59 -8.03
C ILE A 55 -2.60 -4.73 -8.41
N LEU A 56 -3.59 -5.28 -9.13
CA LEU A 56 -4.80 -4.56 -9.54
C LEU A 56 -5.51 -3.94 -8.34
N LEU A 57 -5.76 -4.73 -7.28
CA LEU A 57 -6.39 -4.24 -6.05
C LEU A 57 -5.59 -3.12 -5.39
N SER A 58 -4.27 -3.27 -5.28
CA SER A 58 -3.40 -2.24 -4.71
C SER A 58 -3.39 -0.97 -5.55
N THR A 59 -3.38 -1.08 -6.88
CA THR A 59 -3.43 0.07 -7.80
C THR A 59 -4.75 0.80 -7.72
N THR A 60 -5.88 0.08 -7.65
CA THR A 60 -7.20 0.70 -7.45
C THR A 60 -7.26 1.44 -6.11
N MET A 61 -6.73 0.84 -5.04
CA MET A 61 -6.67 1.52 -3.73
C MET A 61 -5.78 2.76 -3.78
N ALA A 62 -4.62 2.68 -4.43
CA ALA A 62 -3.72 3.82 -4.63
C ALA A 62 -4.36 4.94 -5.44
N LEU A 63 -5.15 4.62 -6.47
CA LEU A 63 -5.92 5.60 -7.23
C LEU A 63 -6.99 6.29 -6.36
N ILE A 64 -7.72 5.54 -5.54
CA ILE A 64 -8.74 6.11 -4.65
C ILE A 64 -8.09 7.01 -3.60
N THR A 65 -7.03 6.54 -2.94
CA THR A 65 -6.31 7.31 -1.92
C THR A 65 -5.61 8.51 -2.53
N GLY A 66 -5.01 8.38 -3.72
CA GLY A 66 -4.39 9.48 -4.45
C GLY A 66 -5.40 10.54 -4.88
N PHE A 67 -6.57 10.12 -5.36
CA PHE A 67 -7.68 11.03 -5.69
C PHE A 67 -8.19 11.79 -4.44
N LEU A 68 -8.32 11.09 -3.31
CA LEU A 68 -8.70 11.72 -2.04
C LEU A 68 -7.62 12.69 -1.52
N ALA A 69 -6.35 12.33 -1.65
CA ALA A 69 -5.21 13.15 -1.24
C ALA A 69 -5.11 14.44 -2.07
N VAL A 70 -5.37 14.39 -3.37
CA VAL A 70 -5.45 15.59 -4.24
C VAL A 70 -6.60 16.51 -3.79
N ARG A 71 -7.72 15.94 -3.29
CA ARG A 71 -8.80 16.72 -2.70
C ARG A 71 -8.47 17.32 -1.33
N LEU A 72 -7.49 16.79 -0.62
CA LEU A 72 -6.97 17.35 0.64
C LEU A 72 -5.87 18.39 0.34
N THR A 73 -6.18 19.38 -0.50
CA THR A 73 -5.36 20.60 -0.58
C THR A 73 -5.70 21.49 0.61
N TRP A 74 -5.38 21.05 1.82
CA TRP A 74 -5.17 22.00 2.90
C TRP A 74 -3.68 22.28 2.96
N HIS A 75 -3.32 23.47 2.49
CA HIS A 75 -2.07 24.11 2.83
C HIS A 75 -1.90 24.06 4.35
N TYR A 76 -1.10 23.14 4.87
CA TYR A 76 -0.49 23.32 6.17
C TYR A 76 0.98 22.99 6.06
N PHE A 77 1.74 24.04 6.39
CA PHE A 77 3.17 24.08 6.70
C PHE A 77 3.59 22.94 7.64
#